data_AF-A0A1I5QW06-F1
#
_entry.id   AF-A0A1I5QW06-F1
#
_cell.length_a   1.000
_cell.length_b   1.000
_cell.length_c   1.000
_cell.angle_alpha   90.00
_cell.angle_beta   90.00
_cell.angle_gamma   90.00
#
_symmetry.space_group_name_H-M   'P 1'
#
loop_
_entity.id
_entity.type
_entity.pdbx_description
1 polymer ?
#
loop_
_entity_poly.entity_id
_entity_poly.type
_entity_poly.pdbx_seq_one_letter_code
_entity_poly.pdbx_strand_id
1 'polypeptide(L)' 'MADKRIRVEQHGGLGLLWIAGWLFTIGYLDLSFWRGVLAIVLWPYFLGADLAAPVPLPG' A
#
# COMPACT_ATOMS: atom_id res chain seq x y z
N MET A 1 -7.01 16.11 33.80
CA MET A 1 -6.21 16.41 32.58
C MET A 1 -5.72 15.10 31.98
N ALA A 2 -6.30 14.62 30.88
CA ALA A 2 -5.78 13.46 30.16
C ALA A 2 -5.16 13.96 28.84
N ASP A 3 -3.83 14.06 28.85
CA ASP A 3 -3.00 14.39 27.70
C ASP A 3 -3.16 13.27 26.66
N LYS A 4 -4.07 13.47 25.69
CA LYS A 4 -4.23 12.57 24.53
C LYS A 4 -3.02 12.80 23.62
N ARG A 5 -1.89 12.25 24.05
CA ARG A 5 -0.66 12.20 23.27
C ARG A 5 -1.05 11.73 21.89
N ILE A 6 -0.79 12.57 20.90
CA ILE A 6 -1.18 12.32 19.53
C ILE A 6 -0.44 11.04 19.12
N ARG A 7 -1.13 9.89 19.20
CA ARG A 7 -0.77 8.69 18.45
C ARG A 7 -1.00 9.08 17.00
N VAL A 8 0.02 9.68 16.40
CA VAL A 8 0.17 9.64 14.96
C VAL A 8 0.42 8.16 14.66
N GLU A 9 -0.64 7.35 14.60
CA GLU A 9 -0.57 6.09 13.87
C GLU A 9 -0.27 6.51 12.44
N GLN A 10 1.00 6.36 12.09
CA GLN A 10 1.63 6.91 10.89
C GLN A 10 1.15 6.14 9.65
N HIS A 11 -0.16 6.10 9.41
CA HIS A 11 -0.75 5.61 8.16
C HIS A 11 -0.27 6.44 6.96
N GLY A 12 0.05 7.72 7.17
CA GLY A 12 0.58 8.59 6.11
C GLY A 12 2.01 8.26 5.66
N GLY A 13 2.90 7.90 6.58
CA GLY A 13 4.31 7.65 6.27
C GLY A 13 4.55 6.31 5.57
N LEU A 14 3.81 5.27 5.97
CA LEU A 14 3.88 3.97 5.30
C LEU A 14 3.33 4.03 3.88
N GLY A 15 2.21 4.73 3.66
CA GLY A 15 1.65 4.93 2.32
C GLY A 15 2.56 5.75 1.39
N LEU A 16 3.25 6.78 1.93
CA LEU A 16 4.23 7.56 1.18
C LEU A 16 5.48 6.75 0.83
N LEU A 17 6.05 6.00 1.79
CA LEU A 17 7.17 5.10 1.52
C LEU A 17 6.79 4.04 0.47
N TRP A 18 5.58 3.53 0.58
CA TRP A 18 5.02 2.54 -0.34
C TRP A 18 4.96 3.08 -1.77
N ILE A 19 4.31 4.24 -1.97
CA ILE A 19 4.19 4.88 -3.28
C ILE A 19 5.57 5.28 -3.82
N ALA A 20 6.45 5.83 -2.99
CA ALA A 20 7.81 6.20 -3.38
C ALA A 20 8.64 4.98 -3.83
N GLY A 21 8.54 3.86 -3.10
CA GLY A 21 9.17 2.59 -3.48
C GLY A 21 8.67 2.08 -4.83
N TRP A 22 7.36 2.13 -5.08
CA TRP A 22 6.77 1.74 -6.37
C TRP A 22 7.24 2.60 -7.54
N LEU A 23 7.17 3.92 -7.38
CA LEU A 23 7.62 4.87 -8.40
C LEU A 23 9.10 4.70 -8.71
N PHE A 24 9.92 4.44 -7.68
CA PHE A 24 11.34 4.14 -7.86
C PHE A 24 11.56 2.84 -8.65
N THR A 25 10.89 1.74 -8.31
CA THR A 25 11.04 0.46 -9.03
C THR A 25 10.59 0.55 -10.49
N ILE A 26 9.49 1.26 -10.78
CA ILE A 26 8.99 1.43 -12.15
C ILE A 26 9.97 2.24 -13.00
N GLY A 27 10.47 3.36 -12.45
CA GLY A 27 11.46 4.18 -13.13
C GLY A 27 12.82 3.48 -13.28
N TYR A 28 13.21 2.65 -12.31
CA TYR A 28 14.45 1.88 -12.36
C TYR A 28 14.42 0.76 -13.41
N LEU A 29 13.27 0.11 -13.63
CA LEU A 29 13.14 -0.98 -14.62
C LEU A 29 12.84 -0.51 -16.05
N ASP A 30 12.71 0.80 -16.29
CA ASP A 30 12.24 1.39 -17.56
C ASP A 30 10.96 0.68 -18.08
N LEU A 31 10.08 0.30 -17.14
CA LEU A 31 8.86 -0.41 -17.48
C LEU A 31 7.96 0.59 -18.20
N SER A 32 7.67 0.34 -19.49
CA SER A 32 6.84 1.22 -20.34
C SER A 32 5.73 1.87 -19.53
N PHE A 33 5.61 3.21 -19.57
CA PHE A 33 4.78 4.04 -18.68
C PHE A 33 3.45 3.37 -18.25
N TRP A 34 2.73 2.78 -19.19
CA TRP A 34 1.47 2.06 -18.95
C TRP A 34 1.58 0.81 -18.06
N ARG A 35 2.67 0.02 -18.16
CA ARG A 35 2.93 -1.13 -17.26
C ARG A 35 3.22 -0.67 -15.84
N GLY A 36 3.90 0.46 -15.68
CA GLY A 36 4.15 1.07 -14.37
C GLY A 36 2.86 1.56 -13.69
N VAL A 37 2.03 2.31 -14.43
CA VAL A 37 0.73 2.77 -13.94
C VAL A 37 -0.17 1.60 -13.55
N LEU A 38 -0.23 0.55 -14.38
CA LEU A 38 -0.98 -0.66 -14.06
C LEU A 38 -0.45 -1.35 -12.81
N ALA A 39 0.87 -1.43 -12.60
CA ALA A 39 1.44 -2.04 -11.40
C ALA A 39 1.06 -1.28 -10.11
N ILE A 40 1.12 0.05 -10.11
CA ILE A 40 0.70 0.89 -8.97
C ILE A 40 -0.80 0.71 -8.64
N VAL A 41 -1.65 0.54 -9.66
CA VAL A 41 -3.11 0.36 -9.47
C VAL A 41 -3.47 -1.07 -9.09
N LEU A 42 -2.81 -2.08 -9.68
CA LEU A 42 -3.05 -3.50 -9.34
C LEU A 42 -2.63 -3.80 -7.90
N TRP A 43 -1.56 -3.17 -7.43
CA TRP A 43 -1.02 -3.48 -6.12
C TRP A 43 -2.02 -3.33 -4.95
N PRO A 44 -2.67 -2.16 -4.74
CA PRO A 44 -3.65 -2.01 -3.66
C PRO A 44 -4.85 -2.95 -3.81
N TYR A 45 -5.21 -3.31 -5.05
CA TYR A 45 -6.25 -4.30 -5.30
C TYR A 45 -5.86 -5.69 -4.77
N PHE A 46 -4.62 -6.14 -5.04
CA PHE A 46 -4.10 -7.41 -4.52
C PHE A 46 -3.92 -7.38 -2.99
N LEU A 47 -3.32 -6.33 -2.44
CA LEU A 47 -3.20 -6.16 -0.97
C LEU A 47 -4.58 -6.17 -0.30
N GLY A 48 -5.55 -5.48 -0.89
CA GLY A 48 -6.93 -5.48 -0.42
C GLY A 48 -7.54 -6.87 -0.46
N ALA A 49 -7.33 -7.64 -1.53
CA ALA A 49 -7.86 -9.01 -1.64
C ALA A 49 -7.22 -9.98 -0.61
N ASP A 50 -5.90 -9.91 -0.41
CA ASP A 50 -5.20 -10.74 0.59
C ASP A 50 -5.56 -10.35 2.03
N LEU A 51 -5.66 -9.05 2.33
CA LEU A 51 -6.08 -8.57 3.66
C LEU A 51 -7.57 -8.80 3.91
N ALA A 52 -8.40 -8.76 2.86
CA ALA A 52 -9.84 -8.94 2.95
C ALA A 52 -10.25 -10.41 2.96
N ALA A 53 -9.35 -11.38 2.79
CA ALA A 53 -9.65 -12.79 3.01
C ALA A 53 -9.82 -13.03 4.52
N PRO A 54 -11.03 -12.94 5.08
CA PRO A 54 -11.22 -13.26 6.47
C PRO A 54 -11.15 -14.78 6.53
N VAL A 55 -10.52 -15.32 7.56
CA VAL A 55 -10.53 -16.76 7.85
C VAL A 55 -11.95 -17.33 7.59
N PRO A 56 -12.12 -18.36 6.74
CA PRO A 56 -13.41 -19.03 6.61
C PRO A 56 -13.74 -19.63 7.98
N LEU A 57 -14.86 -19.21 8.57
CA LEU A 57 -15.34 -19.80 9.82
C LEU A 57 -15.55 -21.31 9.61
N PRO A 58 -14.89 -22.19 10.39
CA PRO A 58 -15.27 -23.60 10.40
C PRO A 58 -16.67 -23.72 11.01
N GLY A 59 -17.59 -24.29 10.24
CA GLY A 59 -18.89 -24.75 10.71
C GLY A 59 -18.80 -26.02 11.53
#